data_AF-A0A5N7CC04-F1
#
_entry.id   AF-A0A5N7CC04-F1
#
_cell.length_a   1.000
_cell.length_b   1.000
_cell.length_c   1.000
_cell.angle_alpha   90.00
_cell.angle_beta   90.00
_cell.angle_gamma   90.00
#
_symmetry.space_group_name_H-M   'P 1'
#
loop_
_entity.id
_entity.type
_entity.pdbx_description
1 polymer ?
#
loop_
_entity_poly.entity_id
_entity_poly.type
_entity_poly.pdbx_seq_one_letter_code
_entity_poly.pdbx_strand_id
1 'polypeptide(L)'
;MRWLVVAPLLLGLSSIGHVSQTDSKGKICTVKANGNQEDEVRRLLKAFQECGNGGIVIFPEDQSYWIASHLNPILSDVTVE
;
A
#
# COMPACT_ATOMS: atom_id res chain seq x y z
N MET A 1 68.83 -11.19 -6.08
CA MET A 1 67.89 -10.15 -5.63
C MET A 1 66.47 -10.62 -5.97
N ARG A 2 65.67 -11.05 -4.99
CA ARG A 2 64.29 -11.47 -5.21
C ARG A 2 63.40 -10.40 -4.57
N TRP A 3 62.83 -9.54 -5.42
CA TRP A 3 61.98 -8.42 -5.03
C TRP A 3 60.71 -8.93 -4.34
N LEU A 4 60.46 -8.41 -3.14
CA LEU A 4 59.14 -8.48 -2.49
C LEU A 4 58.21 -7.55 -3.26
N VAL A 5 57.26 -8.11 -4.00
CA VAL A 5 56.16 -7.32 -4.58
C VAL A 5 55.06 -7.27 -3.54
N VAL A 6 54.97 -6.15 -2.83
CA VAL A 6 53.87 -5.86 -1.92
C VAL A 6 52.66 -5.54 -2.79
N ALA A 7 51.74 -6.50 -2.94
CA ALA A 7 50.47 -6.26 -3.61
C ALA A 7 49.57 -5.44 -2.66
N PRO A 8 49.08 -4.26 -3.08
CA PRO A 8 48.30 -3.40 -2.20
C PRO A 8 46.93 -4.04 -1.94
N LEU A 9 46.57 -4.17 -0.66
CA LEU A 9 45.20 -4.42 -0.24
C LEU A 9 44.34 -3.21 -0.66
N LEU A 10 43.61 -3.34 -1.76
CA LEU A 10 42.46 -2.48 -2.04
C LEU A 10 41.23 -3.15 -1.41
N LEU A 11 41.00 -2.86 -0.13
CA LEU A 11 39.70 -3.09 0.50
C LEU A 11 38.72 -2.07 -0.09
N GLY A 12 38.09 -2.44 -1.21
CA GLY A 12 36.97 -1.70 -1.76
C GLY A 12 35.78 -1.82 -0.82
N LEU A 13 35.52 -0.80 0.00
CA LEU A 13 34.26 -0.68 0.72
C LEU A 13 33.15 -0.42 -0.30
N SER A 14 32.52 -1.50 -0.77
CA SER A 14 31.24 -1.39 -1.44
C SER A 14 30.22 -1.03 -0.36
N SER A 15 29.76 0.22 -0.32
CA SER A 15 28.62 0.60 0.51
C SER A 15 27.42 -0.20 0.00
N ILE A 16 27.04 -1.27 0.71
CA ILE A 16 25.75 -1.92 0.50
C ILE A 16 24.71 -0.92 1.00
N GLY A 17 24.23 -0.06 0.11
CA GLY A 17 23.02 0.71 0.34
C GLY A 17 21.88 -0.29 0.42
N HIS A 18 21.52 -0.70 1.64
CA HIS A 18 20.22 -1.33 1.88
C HIS A 18 19.17 -0.25 1.64
N VAL A 19 18.68 -0.14 0.40
CA VAL A 19 17.37 0.43 0.16
C VAL A 19 16.39 -0.55 0.82
N SER A 20 16.08 -0.28 2.09
CA SER A 20 14.85 -0.78 2.67
C SER A 20 13.75 -0.04 1.92
N GLN A 21 13.31 -0.60 0.79
CA GLN A 21 12.02 -0.25 0.22
C GLN A 21 10.99 -0.82 1.18
N THR A 22 10.84 -0.14 2.31
CA THR A 22 9.63 -0.22 3.09
C THR A 22 8.61 0.49 2.21
N ASP A 23 7.99 -0.26 1.29
CA ASP A 23 6.66 0.07 0.81
C ASP A 23 5.82 0.18 2.08
N SER A 24 5.84 1.36 2.69
CA SER A 24 5.01 1.71 3.81
C SER A 24 3.64 1.91 3.18
N LYS A 25 3.03 0.80 2.73
CA LYS A 25 1.67 0.82 2.22
C LYS A 25 0.87 1.54 3.29
N GLY A 26 0.14 2.59 2.89
CA GLY A 26 -0.61 3.39 3.84
C GLY A 26 -1.69 2.57 4.54
N LYS A 27 -2.58 3.26 5.26
CA LYS A 27 -3.64 2.60 6.05
C LYS A 27 -4.41 1.58 5.19
N ILE A 28 -4.62 0.38 5.75
CA ILE A 28 -5.43 -0.68 5.12
C ILE A 28 -6.83 -0.65 5.73
N CYS A 29 -7.85 -0.52 4.89
CA CYS A 29 -9.26 -0.56 5.25
C CYS A 29 -9.92 -1.75 4.57
N THR A 30 -10.28 -2.79 5.32
CA THR A 30 -11.20 -3.84 4.81
C THR A 30 -12.64 -3.38 5.01
N VAL A 31 -13.36 -3.19 3.91
CA VAL A 31 -14.75 -2.73 3.92
C VAL A 31 -15.65 -3.96 4.06
N LYS A 32 -16.52 -4.00 5.07
CA LYS A 32 -17.52 -5.08 5.23
C LYS A 32 -18.91 -4.59 4.85
N ALA A 33 -19.62 -5.38 4.05
CA ALA A 33 -21.03 -5.16 3.74
C ALA A 33 -21.88 -5.29 5.01
N ASN A 34 -22.96 -4.50 5.13
CA ASN A 34 -23.96 -4.67 6.19
C ASN A 34 -24.81 -5.93 5.95
N GLY A 35 -24.95 -6.31 4.67
CA GLY A 35 -26.07 -7.13 4.21
C GLY A 35 -27.35 -6.31 4.02
N ASN A 36 -28.49 -7.00 3.92
CA ASN A 36 -29.86 -6.45 3.86
C ASN A 36 -30.21 -5.57 2.65
N GLN A 37 -29.35 -5.45 1.63
CA GLN A 37 -29.61 -4.64 0.43
C GLN A 37 -29.95 -3.16 0.75
N GLU A 38 -29.40 -2.63 1.84
CA GLU A 38 -29.56 -1.23 2.22
C GLU A 38 -28.51 -0.35 1.53
N ASP A 39 -28.84 0.92 1.28
CA ASP A 39 -27.89 1.87 0.69
C ASP A 39 -26.64 2.06 1.57
N GLU A 40 -25.48 1.67 1.06
CA GLU A 40 -24.22 1.64 1.80
C GLU A 40 -23.30 2.83 1.50
N VAL A 41 -23.71 3.74 0.62
CA VAL A 41 -22.86 4.83 0.10
C VAL A 41 -22.19 5.64 1.20
N ARG A 42 -22.88 5.96 2.30
CA ARG A 42 -22.27 6.69 3.43
C ARG A 42 -21.11 5.93 4.08
N ARG A 43 -21.23 4.61 4.22
CA ARG A 43 -20.18 3.75 4.80
C ARG A 43 -19.02 3.58 3.82
N LEU A 44 -19.31 3.40 2.53
CA LEU A 44 -18.29 3.33 1.48
C LEU A 44 -17.48 4.63 1.39
N LEU A 45 -18.15 5.79 1.37
CA LEU A 45 -17.48 7.10 1.37
C LEU A 45 -16.60 7.30 2.61
N LYS A 46 -17.02 6.81 3.78
CA LYS A 46 -16.20 6.85 5.00
C LYS A 46 -14.92 6.01 4.86
N ALA A 47 -15.02 4.80 4.29
CA ALA A 47 -13.84 3.96 4.05
C ALA A 47 -12.85 4.65 3.09
N PHE A 48 -13.36 5.24 2.00
CA PHE A 48 -12.53 6.01 1.07
C PHE A 48 -11.97 7.29 1.70
N GLN A 49 -12.69 7.96 2.58
CA GLN A 49 -12.15 9.12 3.32
C GLN A 49 -10.97 8.71 4.21
N GLU A 50 -11.03 7.52 4.80
CA GLU A 50 -10.03 7.03 5.74
C GLU A 50 -8.77 6.45 5.08
N CYS A 51 -8.93 5.76 3.94
CA CYS A 51 -7.84 5.04 3.28
C CYS A 51 -7.59 5.48 1.82
N GLY A 52 -8.40 6.38 1.27
CA GLY A 52 -8.32 6.85 -0.12
C GLY A 52 -7.17 7.83 -0.41
N ASN A 53 -6.26 8.05 0.55
CA ASN A 53 -5.07 8.87 0.37
C ASN A 53 -3.81 8.11 0.79
N GLY A 54 -3.13 7.45 -0.15
CA GLY A 54 -1.91 6.65 0.09
C GLY A 54 -2.14 5.23 0.64
N GLY A 55 -3.40 4.81 0.83
CA GLY A 55 -3.76 3.57 1.51
C GLY A 55 -4.24 2.42 0.60
N ILE A 56 -4.80 1.39 1.23
CA ILE A 56 -5.43 0.25 0.56
C ILE A 56 -6.87 0.12 1.04
N VAL A 57 -7.81 -0.03 0.11
CA VAL A 57 -9.21 -0.37 0.40
C VAL A 57 -9.48 -1.77 -0.15
N ILE A 58 -9.84 -2.71 0.73
CA ILE A 58 -10.08 -4.11 0.38
C ILE A 58 -11.58 -4.39 0.46
N PHE A 59 -12.15 -4.90 -0.62
CA PHE A 59 -13.51 -5.43 -0.72
C PHE A 59 -13.46 -6.96 -0.81
N PRO A 60 -13.82 -7.70 0.26
CA PRO A 60 -13.83 -9.17 0.21
C PRO A 60 -14.71 -9.71 -0.93
N GLU A 61 -14.17 -10.67 -1.70
CA GLU A 61 -14.82 -11.24 -2.90
C GLU A 61 -16.16 -11.94 -2.61
N ASP A 62 -16.39 -12.35 -1.37
CA ASP A 62 -17.59 -13.05 -0.91
C ASP A 62 -18.74 -12.10 -0.53
N GLN A 63 -18.59 -10.79 -0.76
CA GLN A 63 -19.55 -9.77 -0.32
C GLN A 63 -20.15 -8.96 -1.47
N SER A 64 -21.40 -8.59 -1.29
CA SER A 64 -22.14 -7.72 -2.20
C SER A 64 -22.50 -6.42 -1.49
N TYR A 65 -22.22 -5.30 -2.15
CA TYR A 65 -22.47 -3.96 -1.62
C TYR A 65 -23.61 -3.30 -2.39
N TRP A 66 -24.52 -2.65 -1.67
CA TRP A 66 -25.67 -1.99 -2.29
C TRP A 66 -25.43 -0.48 -2.40
N ILE A 67 -25.35 0.01 -3.64
CA ILE A 67 -25.15 1.44 -3.95
C ILE A 67 -26.46 1.95 -4.53
N ALA A 68 -27.27 2.62 -3.69
CA ALA A 68 -28.57 3.17 -4.11
C ALA A 68 -28.57 4.71 -4.17
N SER A 69 -27.45 5.35 -3.83
CA SER A 69 -27.23 6.78 -4.01
C SER A 69 -25.87 7.08 -4.67
N HIS A 70 -25.56 8.36 -4.89
CA HIS A 70 -24.38 8.77 -5.66
C HIS A 70 -23.07 8.51 -4.88
N LEU A 71 -22.27 7.57 -5.38
CA LEU A 71 -20.93 7.27 -4.85
C LEU A 71 -19.87 8.03 -5.65
N ASN A 72 -19.27 9.05 -5.03
CA ASN A 72 -18.20 9.85 -5.64
C ASN A 72 -17.08 10.14 -4.63
N PRO A 73 -16.17 9.18 -4.39
CA PRO A 73 -15.02 9.42 -3.54
C PRO A 73 -13.95 10.23 -4.27
N ILE A 74 -13.27 11.11 -3.54
CA ILE A 74 -12.06 11.81 -4.03
C ILE A 74 -10.87 10.99 -3.55
N LEU A 75 -10.05 10.50 -4.48
CA LEU A 75 -8.97 9.55 -4.22
C LEU A 75 -7.62 10.09 -4.65
N SER A 76 -6.57 9.70 -3.94
CA SER A 76 -5.18 10.03 -4.23
C SER A 76 -4.29 8.86 -3.83
N ASP A 77 -3.54 8.28 -4.78
CA ASP A 77 -2.56 7.21 -4.48
C ASP A 77 -3.14 6.03 -3.65
N VAL A 78 -4.32 5.53 -4.04
CA VAL A 78 -4.98 4.43 -3.35
C VAL A 78 -4.92 3.15 -4.17
N THR A 79 -4.70 2.02 -3.51
CA THR A 79 -4.93 0.70 -4.09
C THR A 79 -6.32 0.22 -3.68
N VAL A 80 -7.11 -0.25 -4.66
CA VAL A 80 -8.42 -0.88 -4.40
C VAL A 80 -8.33 -2.33 -4.85
N GLU A 81 -8.58 -3.25 -3.93
CA GLU A 81 -8.54 -4.71 -4.13
C GLU A 81 -9.92 -5.32 -3.88
#